data_AF-A0AAJ0SDZ3-F1
#
_entry.id   AF-A0AAJ0SDZ3-F1
#
_cell.length_a   1.000
_cell.length_b   1.000
_cell.length_c   1.000
_cell.angle_alpha   90.00
_cell.angle_beta   90.00
_cell.angle_gamma   90.00
#
_symmetry.space_group_name_H-M   'P 1'
#
loop_
_entity.id
_entity.type
_entity.pdbx_description
1 polymer ?
#
loop_
_entity_poly.entity_id
_entity_poly.type
_entity_poly.pdbx_seq_one_letter_code
_entity_poly.pdbx_strand_id
1 'polypeptide(L)' 'MEEKMTYEAALSELTAISKEIENETISVDTLASKVKRASELIEFCQTKLKNTEAEVSKIISRMENPEN' A
#
# COMPACT_ATOMS: atom_id res chain seq x y z
N MET A 1 -10.28 -7.57 17.84
CA MET A 1 -8.96 -7.82 17.23
C MET A 1 -8.76 -6.67 16.25
N GLU A 2 -7.80 -5.77 16.49
CA GLU A 2 -7.46 -4.76 15.48
C GLU A 2 -6.86 -5.51 14.29
N GLU A 3 -7.62 -5.63 13.20
CA GLU A 3 -7.09 -6.14 11.94
C GLU A 3 -6.08 -5.12 11.43
N LYS A 4 -4.80 -5.37 11.76
CA LYS A 4 -3.69 -4.62 11.17
C LYS A 4 -3.73 -4.87 9.67
N MET A 5 -4.02 -3.83 8.91
CA MET A 5 -4.02 -3.85 7.45
C MET A 5 -2.67 -4.39 6.94
N THR A 6 -2.72 -5.40 6.06
CA THR A 6 -1.54 -5.98 5.40
C THR A 6 -1.36 -5.38 4.01
N TYR A 7 -0.16 -5.57 3.43
CA TYR A 7 0.10 -5.09 2.07
C TYR A 7 -0.81 -5.78 1.05
N GLU A 8 -1.01 -7.09 1.20
CA GLU A 8 -1.88 -7.90 0.34
C GLU A 8 -3.34 -7.48 0.44
N ALA A 9 -3.81 -7.19 1.66
CA ALA A 9 -5.16 -6.69 1.89
C ALA A 9 -5.35 -5.32 1.23
N ALA A 10 -4.40 -4.40 1.43
CA ALA A 10 -4.46 -3.07 0.83
C ALA A 10 -4.42 -3.12 -0.71
N LEU A 11 -3.61 -4.02 -1.28
CA LEU A 11 -3.55 -4.23 -2.73
C LEU A 11 -4.85 -4.84 -3.29
N SER A 12 -5.45 -5.78 -2.57
CA SER A 12 -6.73 -6.37 -2.92
C SER A 12 -7.83 -5.31 -2.92
N GLU A 13 -7.86 -4.46 -1.90
CA GLU A 13 -8.81 -3.35 -1.79
C GLU A 13 -8.60 -2.32 -2.92
N LEU A 14 -7.35 -1.94 -3.22
CA LEU A 14 -7.03 -1.07 -4.35
C LEU A 14 -7.53 -1.63 -5.69
N THR A 15 -7.35 -2.93 -5.91
CA THR A 15 -7.82 -3.60 -7.12
C THR A 15 -9.35 -3.57 -7.23
N ALA A 16 -10.04 -3.76 -6.10
CA ALA A 16 -11.50 -3.64 -6.06
C ALA A 16 -11.96 -2.20 -6.36
N ILE A 17 -11.30 -1.20 -5.76
CA ILE A 17 -11.59 0.21 -6.01
C ILE A 17 -11.38 0.57 -7.48
N SER A 18 -10.29 0.12 -8.11
CA SER A 18 -10.05 0.37 -9.55
C SER A 18 -11.20 -0.14 -10.41
N LYS A 19 -11.64 -1.39 -10.16
CA LYS A 19 -12.77 -1.99 -10.88
C LYS A 19 -14.08 -1.23 -10.68
N GLU A 20 -14.32 -0.72 -9.48
CA GLU A 20 -15.51 0.09 -9.21
C GLU A 20 -15.46 1.45 -9.90
N ILE A 21 -14.27 2.09 -9.97
CA ILE A 21 -14.09 3.37 -10.65
C ILE A 21 -14.23 3.22 -12.17
N GLU A 22 -13.76 2.11 -12.74
CA GLU A 22 -13.89 1.79 -14.16
C GLU A 22 -15.34 1.50 -14.57
N ASN A 23 -16.25 1.31 -13.62
CA ASN A 23 -17.67 1.14 -13.90
C ASN A 23 -18.31 2.48 -14.25
N GLU A 24 -18.84 2.61 -15.48
CA GLU A 24 -19.44 3.83 -16.03
C GLU A 24 -20.69 4.34 -15.28
N THR A 25 -21.17 3.61 -14.28
CA THR A 25 -22.37 3.95 -13.50
C THR A 25 -22.07 4.58 -12.13
N ILE A 26 -20.79 4.81 -11.79
CA ILE A 26 -20.40 5.38 -10.51
C ILE A 26 -20.80 6.86 -10.38
N SER A 27 -21.36 7.25 -9.23
CA SER A 27 -21.68 8.66 -8.95
C SER A 27 -20.43 9.47 -8.61
N VAL A 28 -20.46 10.79 -8.83
CA VAL A 28 -19.32 11.70 -8.54
C VAL A 28 -18.94 11.69 -7.05
N ASP A 29 -19.92 11.67 -6.14
CA ASP A 29 -19.66 11.62 -4.69
C ASP A 29 -19.03 10.29 -4.27
N THR A 30 -19.48 9.19 -4.86
CA THR A 30 -18.87 7.86 -4.66
C THR A 30 -17.45 7.83 -5.21
N LEU A 31 -17.23 8.39 -6.41
CA LEU A 31 -15.92 8.48 -7.04
C LEU A 31 -14.92 9.24 -6.16
N ALA A 32 -15.31 10.41 -5.64
CA ALA A 32 -14.46 11.20 -4.74
C ALA A 32 -14.07 10.40 -3.48
N SER A 33 -15.03 9.68 -2.90
CA SER A 33 -14.79 8.85 -1.72
C SER A 33 -13.85 7.67 -2.02
N LYS A 34 -14.02 7.00 -3.17
CA LYS A 34 -13.20 5.87 -3.61
C LYS A 34 -11.77 6.30 -3.94
N VAL A 35 -11.60 7.44 -4.61
CA VAL A 35 -10.28 8.03 -4.90
C VAL A 35 -9.55 8.40 -3.61
N LYS A 36 -10.24 9.01 -2.64
CA LYS A 36 -9.65 9.30 -1.32
C LYS A 36 -9.15 8.03 -0.63
N ARG A 37 -9.97 6.98 -0.61
CA ARG A 37 -9.60 5.70 -0.02
C ARG A 37 -8.41 5.06 -0.75
N ALA A 38 -8.39 5.10 -2.08
CA ALA A 38 -7.27 4.61 -2.87
C ALA A 38 -5.97 5.36 -2.52
N SER A 39 -6.03 6.68 -2.34
CA SER A 39 -4.88 7.48 -1.91
C SER A 39 -4.30 7.01 -0.58
N GLU A 40 -5.15 6.77 0.43
CA GLU A 40 -4.72 6.27 1.75
C GLU A 40 -4.05 4.88 1.63
N LEU A 41 -4.61 4.00 0.80
CA LEU A 41 -4.06 2.66 0.58
C LEU A 41 -2.72 2.70 -0.14
N ILE A 42 -2.57 3.58 -1.13
CA ILE A 42 -1.29 3.79 -1.84
C ILE A 42 -0.23 4.28 -0.87
N GLU A 43 -0.54 5.26 -0.02
CA GLU A 43 0.40 5.79 0.98
C GLU A 43 0.83 4.70 1.98
N PHE A 44 -0.11 3.87 2.42
CA PHE A 44 0.18 2.70 3.24
C PHE A 44 1.13 1.73 2.54
N CYS A 45 0.84 1.36 1.29
CA CYS A 45 1.66 0.45 0.49
C CYS A 45 3.08 1.00 0.29
N GLN A 46 3.20 2.28 -0.07
CA GLN A 46 4.50 2.94 -0.24
C GLN A 46 5.32 2.95 1.06
N THR A 47 4.67 3.23 2.19
CA THR A 47 5.32 3.21 3.50
C THR A 47 5.85 1.81 3.84
N LYS A 48 5.05 0.77 3.58
CA LYS A 48 5.48 -0.62 3.77
C LYS A 48 6.67 -0.97 2.89
N LEU A 49 6.64 -0.61 1.60
CA LEU A 49 7.74 -0.88 0.69
C LEU A 49 9.03 -0.18 1.12
N LYS A 50 8.97 1.11 1.46
CA LYS A 50 10.12 1.88 1.96
C LYS A 50 10.72 1.27 3.23
N ASN A 51 9.88 0.85 4.16
CA ASN A 51 10.35 0.21 5.39
C ASN A 51 11.04 -1.13 5.09
N THR A 52 10.45 -1.95 4.21
CA THR A 52 11.05 -3.21 3.79
C THR A 52 12.38 -3.00 3.09
N GLU A 53 12.47 -2.03 2.17
CA GLU A 53 13.71 -1.68 1.47
C GLU A 53 14.80 -1.23 2.44
N ALA A 54 14.46 -0.38 3.43
CA ALA A 54 15.40 0.08 4.44
C ALA A 54 15.93 -1.08 5.30
N GLU A 55 15.09 -2.04 5.68
CA GLU A 55 15.52 -3.22 6.43
C GLU A 55 16.41 -4.15 5.59
N VAL A 56 16.06 -4.38 4.33
CA VAL A 56 16.89 -5.16 3.39
C VAL A 56 18.26 -4.50 3.21
N SER A 57 18.30 -3.18 3.00
CA SER A 57 19.53 -2.42 2.87
C SER A 57 20.42 -2.55 4.12
N LYS A 58 19.85 -2.41 5.33
CA LYS A 58 20.59 -2.61 6.58
C LYS A 58 21.18 -4.02 6.70
N ILE A 59 20.43 -5.05 6.30
CA ILE A 59 20.91 -6.43 6.34
C ILE A 59 22.10 -6.62 5.39
N ILE A 60 21.97 -6.14 4.15
CA ILE A 60 23.05 -6.20 3.14
C ILE A 60 24.30 -5.47 3.65
N SER A 61 24.16 -4.25 4.18
CA SER A 61 25.30 -3.50 4.72
C SER A 61 26.01 -4.21 5.87
N ARG A 62 25.28 -4.92 6.74
CA ARG A 62 25.88 -5.75 7.80
C ARG A 62 26.61 -6.98 7.25
N MET A 63 26.13 -7.55 6.14
CA MET A 63 26.77 -8.69 5.48
C MET A 63 28.06 -8.28 4.74
N GLU A 64 28.07 -7.08 4.14
CA GLU A 64 29.24 -6.55 3.41
C GLU A 64 30.33 -6.02 4.35
N ASN A 65 29.97 -5.60 5.58
CA ASN A 65 30.91 -5.15 6.60
C ASN A 65 30.70 -5.92 7.93
N PRO A 66 31.24 -7.15 8.05
CA PRO A 66 31.07 -7.97 9.25
C PRO A 66 31.89 -7.51 10.48
N GLU A 67 32.76 -6.49 10.37
CA GLU A 67 33.69 -6.06 11.44
C GLU A 67 33.38 -4.66 12.05
N ASN A 68 32.11 -4.33 12.31
CA ASN A 68 31.74 -3.17 13.15
C ASN A 68 30.73 -3.58 14.23
#